data_AF-A0A973L933-F1
#
_entry.id   AF-A0A973L933-F1
#
_cell.length_a   1.000
_cell.length_b   1.000
_cell.length_c   1.000
_cell.angle_alpha   90.00
_cell.angle_beta   90.00
_cell.angle_gamma   90.00
#
_symmetry.space_group_name_H-M   'P 1'
#
loop_
_entity.id
_entity.type
_entity.pdbx_description
1 polymer ?
#
loop_
_entity_poly.entity_id
_entity_poly.type
_entity_poly.pdbx_seq_one_letter_code
_entity_poly.pdbx_strand_id
1 'polypeptide(L)'
;MCNPRRISIRTIEHLARQWTAEVVRQARAVGTATGEARVRHAYGESLPEQFRQMFEHRLAREWSPYENGFRMAMQDGAITYFPETGELELSLRIQREFADGATVSDVLQGEVRRDVDIETTGSAYSRKQARRLAHEEGRRQVTAHAEALAAEAEQARREALAQADVSRLDARARALAEQGVRSRIDAAQPGLDAEAARHLEGRRDEYLLAVNRIYAAVLEDVLRMVAERRGAALTQRTDADGVIELSFEVEA
;
A
#
# COMPACT_ATOMS: atom_id res chain seq x y z
N MET A 1 47.07 77.19 16.19
CA MET A 1 46.22 75.98 16.14
C MET A 1 45.73 75.81 14.72
N CYS A 2 46.01 74.67 14.07
CA CYS A 2 45.48 74.42 12.72
C CYS A 2 44.04 73.90 12.81
N ASN A 3 43.17 74.29 11.89
CA ASN A 3 41.81 73.73 11.82
C ASN A 3 41.83 72.38 11.09
N PRO A 4 41.04 71.39 11.55
CA PRO A 4 40.93 70.11 10.85
C PRO A 4 40.31 70.31 9.47
N ARG A 5 40.82 69.59 8.47
CA ARG A 5 40.29 69.58 7.10
C ARG A 5 39.16 68.56 7.02
N ARG A 6 38.07 68.93 6.38
CA ARG A 6 36.89 68.08 6.13
C ARG A 6 36.85 67.68 4.66
N ILE A 7 36.63 66.41 4.37
CA ILE A 7 36.47 65.86 3.01
C ILE A 7 35.21 65.01 3.01
N SER A 8 34.30 65.27 2.06
CA SER A 8 33.14 64.42 1.78
C SER A 8 33.42 63.52 0.58
N ILE A 9 32.95 62.28 0.63
CA ILE A 9 33.02 61.28 -0.45
C ILE A 9 31.65 60.64 -0.59
N ARG A 10 31.11 60.64 -1.82
CA ARG A 10 29.89 59.93 -2.18
C ARG A 10 30.25 58.59 -2.83
N THR A 11 29.63 57.51 -2.39
CA THR A 11 29.82 56.14 -2.90
C THR A 11 28.47 55.63 -3.37
N ILE A 12 28.40 55.20 -4.64
CA ILE A 12 27.20 54.63 -5.24
C ILE A 12 27.53 53.19 -5.64
N GLU A 13 26.77 52.22 -5.13
CA GLU A 13 26.97 50.80 -5.37
C GLU A 13 25.65 50.10 -5.70
N HIS A 14 25.69 49.12 -6.60
CA HIS A 14 24.57 48.26 -6.94
C HIS A 14 24.81 46.88 -6.33
N LEU A 15 24.04 46.54 -5.29
CA LEU A 15 24.16 45.28 -4.58
C LEU A 15 23.07 44.32 -5.03
N ALA A 16 23.43 43.06 -5.29
CA ALA A 16 22.51 42.00 -5.64
C ALA A 16 22.88 40.72 -4.89
N ARG A 17 21.88 40.02 -4.37
CA ARG A 17 22.05 38.73 -3.71
C ARG A 17 21.02 37.73 -4.22
N GLN A 18 21.51 36.68 -4.85
CA GLN A 18 20.72 35.53 -5.26
C GLN A 18 20.58 34.53 -4.11
N TRP A 19 19.47 33.82 -4.09
CA TRP A 19 19.22 32.72 -3.17
C TRP A 19 18.55 31.55 -3.89
N THR A 20 18.71 30.36 -3.33
CA THR A 20 18.08 29.13 -3.82
C THR A 20 17.64 28.30 -2.63
N ALA A 21 16.50 27.63 -2.74
CA ALA A 21 16.02 26.67 -1.75
C ALA A 21 15.39 25.47 -2.43
N GLU A 22 15.68 24.27 -1.93
CA GLU A 22 15.06 23.03 -2.41
C GLU A 22 13.97 22.61 -1.42
N VAL A 23 12.80 22.26 -1.95
CA VAL A 23 11.70 21.66 -1.19
C VAL A 23 11.58 20.21 -1.63
N VAL A 24 11.89 19.29 -0.71
CA VAL A 24 11.79 17.85 -0.95
C VAL A 24 10.59 17.28 -0.21
N ARG A 25 9.82 16.43 -0.89
CA ARG A 25 8.73 15.64 -0.32
C ARG A 25 8.83 14.18 -0.69
N GLN A 26 8.43 13.35 0.26
CA GLN A 26 8.50 11.90 0.15
C GLN A 26 7.16 11.32 0.58
N ALA A 27 6.70 10.32 -0.16
CA ALA A 27 5.52 9.55 0.19
C ALA A 27 5.80 8.06 0.02
N ARG A 28 5.09 7.25 0.79
CA ARG A 28 5.08 5.80 0.70
C ARG A 28 3.65 5.33 0.56
N ALA A 29 3.41 4.42 -0.37
CA ALA A 29 2.15 3.73 -0.53
C ALA A 29 2.33 2.24 -0.27
N VAL A 30 1.25 1.59 0.16
CA VAL A 30 1.15 0.15 0.36
C VAL A 30 -0.13 -0.32 -0.30
N GLY A 31 -0.10 -1.51 -0.90
CA GLY A 31 -1.27 -2.14 -1.49
C GLY A 31 -1.12 -3.66 -1.48
N THR A 32 -2.24 -4.37 -1.62
CA THR A 32 -2.28 -5.83 -1.57
C THR A 32 -2.77 -6.36 -2.90
N ALA A 33 -2.01 -7.24 -3.54
CA ALA A 33 -2.49 -8.04 -4.65
C ALA A 33 -3.05 -9.35 -4.13
N THR A 34 -4.10 -9.84 -4.79
CA THR A 34 -4.76 -11.09 -4.42
C THR A 34 -4.81 -11.97 -5.66
N GLY A 35 -4.08 -13.09 -5.64
CA GLY A 35 -4.24 -14.16 -6.62
C GLY A 35 -5.37 -15.08 -6.23
N GLU A 36 -6.24 -15.44 -7.17
CA GLU A 36 -7.36 -16.34 -6.89
C GLU A 36 -7.46 -17.41 -7.97
N ALA A 37 -7.63 -18.65 -7.53
CA ALA A 37 -7.91 -19.78 -8.41
C ALA A 37 -9.22 -20.43 -8.02
N ARG A 38 -10.00 -20.83 -9.03
CA ARG A 38 -11.26 -21.54 -8.87
C ARG A 38 -11.29 -22.72 -9.84
N VAL A 39 -11.76 -23.86 -9.35
CA VAL A 39 -12.02 -25.04 -10.16
C VAL A 39 -13.43 -25.53 -9.84
N ARG A 40 -14.23 -25.78 -10.88
CA ARG A 40 -15.57 -26.34 -10.75
C ARG A 40 -15.59 -27.80 -11.15
N HIS A 41 -16.35 -28.59 -10.40
CA HIS A 41 -16.58 -30.00 -10.64
C HIS A 41 -18.08 -30.28 -10.61
N ALA A 42 -18.60 -30.92 -11.65
CA ALA A 42 -19.94 -31.51 -11.59
C ALA A 42 -19.89 -32.67 -10.58
N TYR A 43 -20.54 -32.49 -9.44
CA TYR A 43 -20.52 -33.46 -8.34
C TYR A 43 -21.89 -34.14 -8.19
N GLY A 44 -22.95 -33.33 -8.18
CA GLY A 44 -24.33 -33.76 -7.96
C GLY A 44 -24.96 -34.52 -9.12
N GLU A 45 -24.46 -34.38 -10.36
CA GLU A 45 -24.97 -35.14 -11.51
C GLU A 45 -24.68 -36.64 -11.41
N SER A 46 -23.66 -37.02 -10.62
CA SER A 46 -23.31 -38.42 -10.37
C SER A 46 -24.20 -39.10 -9.33
N LEU A 47 -25.03 -38.34 -8.61
CA LEU A 47 -25.79 -38.82 -7.45
C LEU A 47 -27.26 -39.04 -7.78
N PRO A 48 -27.86 -40.17 -7.37
CA PRO A 48 -29.32 -40.32 -7.41
C PRO A 48 -30.00 -39.18 -6.67
N GLU A 49 -31.13 -38.68 -7.19
CA GLU A 49 -31.82 -37.50 -6.66
C GLU A 49 -32.10 -37.58 -5.14
N GLN A 50 -32.56 -38.74 -4.66
CA GLN A 50 -32.82 -38.97 -3.24
C GLN A 50 -31.56 -38.84 -2.39
N PHE A 51 -30.43 -39.35 -2.90
CA PHE A 51 -29.14 -39.22 -2.22
C PHE A 51 -28.68 -37.75 -2.22
N ARG A 52 -28.86 -37.04 -3.34
CA ARG A 52 -28.53 -35.62 -3.45
C ARG A 52 -29.29 -34.77 -2.43
N GLN A 53 -30.59 -35.03 -2.24
CA GLN A 53 -31.41 -34.34 -1.23
C GLN A 53 -30.88 -34.57 0.20
N MET A 54 -30.47 -35.80 0.53
CA MET A 54 -29.89 -36.10 1.85
C MET A 54 -28.53 -35.42 2.04
N PHE A 55 -27.70 -35.40 0.99
CA PHE A 55 -26.43 -34.69 0.98
C PHE A 55 -26.61 -33.19 1.20
N GLU A 56 -27.54 -32.56 0.48
CA GLU A 56 -27.89 -31.15 0.64
C GLU A 56 -28.44 -30.81 2.03
N HIS A 57 -29.28 -31.69 2.58
CA HIS A 57 -29.78 -31.55 3.95
C HIS A 57 -28.64 -31.61 4.98
N ARG A 58 -27.65 -32.48 4.76
CA ARG A 58 -26.46 -32.58 5.62
C ARG A 58 -25.57 -31.33 5.50
N LEU A 59 -25.32 -30.86 4.27
CA LEU A 59 -24.56 -29.63 4.02
C LEU A 59 -25.18 -28.43 4.73
N ALA A 60 -26.51 -28.28 4.69
CA ALA A 60 -27.20 -27.19 5.38
C ALA A 60 -26.99 -27.15 6.91
N ARG A 61 -26.55 -28.25 7.51
CA ARG A 61 -26.26 -28.35 8.95
C ARG A 61 -24.79 -28.14 9.29
N GLU A 62 -23.88 -28.52 8.39
CA GLU A 62 -22.43 -28.50 8.66
C GLU A 62 -21.72 -27.33 7.99
N TRP A 63 -22.25 -26.82 6.88
CA TRP A 63 -21.68 -25.73 6.09
C TRP A 63 -22.49 -24.46 6.24
N SER A 64 -21.84 -23.33 6.02
CA SER A 64 -22.49 -22.03 6.11
C SER A 64 -23.25 -21.72 4.81
N PRO A 65 -24.45 -21.13 4.85
CA PRO A 65 -25.10 -20.63 3.65
C PRO A 65 -24.25 -19.53 3.00
N TYR A 66 -24.12 -19.55 1.69
CA TYR A 66 -23.33 -18.59 0.91
C TYR A 66 -23.94 -18.39 -0.47
N GLU A 67 -24.38 -17.16 -0.76
CA GLU A 67 -25.07 -16.83 -2.02
C GLU A 67 -26.20 -17.84 -2.31
N ASN A 68 -26.08 -18.61 -3.39
CA ASN A 68 -27.04 -19.63 -3.83
C ASN A 68 -26.60 -21.05 -3.45
N GLY A 69 -25.80 -21.21 -2.40
CA GLY A 69 -25.23 -22.51 -2.04
C GLY A 69 -24.76 -22.61 -0.59
N PHE A 70 -23.93 -23.62 -0.35
CA PHE A 70 -23.33 -23.90 0.94
C PHE A 70 -21.81 -23.81 0.82
N ARG A 71 -21.16 -23.17 1.79
CA ARG A 71 -19.72 -22.93 1.81
C ARG A 71 -19.08 -23.45 3.08
N MET A 72 -17.94 -24.11 2.90
CA MET A 72 -17.01 -24.47 3.96
C MET A 72 -15.71 -23.71 3.78
N ALA A 73 -15.31 -22.98 4.81
CA ALA A 73 -14.01 -22.31 4.83
C ALA A 73 -12.89 -23.35 5.03
N MET A 74 -11.84 -23.21 4.24
CA MET A 74 -10.58 -23.94 4.36
C MET A 74 -9.49 -22.96 4.81
N GLN A 75 -8.32 -23.46 5.20
CA GLN A 75 -7.22 -22.61 5.70
C GLN A 75 -6.87 -21.45 4.75
N ASP A 76 -6.76 -21.75 3.44
CA ASP A 76 -6.32 -20.78 2.42
C ASP A 76 -7.39 -20.56 1.33
N GLY A 77 -8.63 -20.97 1.58
CA GLY A 77 -9.66 -20.98 0.55
C GLY A 77 -11.02 -21.44 1.04
N ALA A 78 -11.82 -21.98 0.12
CA ALA A 78 -13.13 -22.52 0.47
C ALA A 78 -13.63 -23.53 -0.55
N ILE A 79 -14.58 -24.35 -0.10
CA ILE A 79 -15.40 -25.22 -0.93
C ILE A 79 -16.81 -24.67 -0.94
N THR A 80 -17.39 -24.51 -2.12
CA THR A 80 -18.78 -24.08 -2.28
C THR A 80 -19.55 -25.13 -3.07
N TYR A 81 -20.67 -25.61 -2.54
CA TYR A 81 -21.61 -26.45 -3.27
C TYR A 81 -22.81 -25.64 -3.72
N PHE A 82 -23.20 -25.77 -4.99
CA PHE A 82 -24.34 -25.10 -5.60
C PHE A 82 -25.47 -26.12 -5.84
N PRO A 83 -26.54 -26.15 -5.01
CA PRO A 83 -27.63 -27.11 -5.15
C PRO A 83 -28.37 -27.06 -6.48
N GLU A 84 -28.47 -25.87 -7.09
CA GLU A 84 -29.17 -25.68 -8.37
C GLU A 84 -28.51 -26.44 -9.52
N THR A 85 -27.17 -26.47 -9.54
CA THR A 85 -26.38 -27.10 -10.61
C THR A 85 -25.75 -28.42 -10.18
N GLY A 86 -25.69 -28.70 -8.88
CA GLY A 86 -24.91 -29.81 -8.34
C GLY A 86 -23.40 -29.63 -8.49
N GLU A 87 -22.91 -28.41 -8.73
CA GLU A 87 -21.47 -28.15 -8.86
C GLU A 87 -20.80 -27.93 -7.51
N LEU A 88 -19.57 -28.43 -7.37
CA LEU A 88 -18.63 -28.02 -6.34
C LEU A 88 -17.61 -27.05 -6.95
N GLU A 89 -17.45 -25.89 -6.33
CA GLU A 89 -16.37 -24.96 -6.62
C GLU A 89 -15.33 -25.00 -5.50
N LEU A 90 -14.11 -25.35 -5.87
CA LEU A 90 -12.94 -25.24 -5.00
C LEU A 90 -12.30 -23.89 -5.29
N SER A 91 -12.07 -23.08 -4.25
CA SER A 91 -11.43 -21.77 -4.38
C SER A 91 -10.23 -21.67 -3.45
N LEU A 92 -9.18 -21.01 -3.90
CA LEU A 92 -7.99 -20.71 -3.10
C LEU A 92 -7.54 -19.28 -3.38
N ARG A 93 -7.13 -18.58 -2.32
CA ARG A 93 -6.72 -17.18 -2.38
C ARG A 93 -5.33 -17.00 -1.78
N ILE A 94 -4.44 -16.36 -2.53
CA ILE A 94 -3.10 -15.96 -2.07
C ILE A 94 -3.05 -14.43 -2.04
N GLN A 95 -2.53 -13.88 -0.95
CA GLN A 95 -2.38 -12.43 -0.79
C GLN A 95 -0.90 -12.07 -0.66
N ARG A 96 -0.50 -10.96 -1.31
CA ARG A 96 0.86 -10.42 -1.20
C ARG A 96 0.80 -8.90 -1.10
N GLU A 97 1.53 -8.37 -0.13
CA GLU A 97 1.67 -6.93 0.08
C GLU A 97 2.80 -6.36 -0.79
N PHE A 98 2.57 -5.18 -1.36
CA PHE A 98 3.51 -4.39 -2.12
C PHE A 98 3.63 -3.01 -1.51
N ALA A 99 4.85 -2.51 -1.39
CA ALA A 99 5.12 -1.15 -0.97
C ALA A 99 6.00 -0.45 -2.00
N ASP A 100 5.73 0.84 -2.22
CA ASP A 100 6.59 1.69 -3.04
C ASP A 100 6.68 3.10 -2.45
N GLY A 101 7.76 3.81 -2.80
CA GLY A 101 8.03 5.16 -2.34
C GLY A 101 8.41 6.07 -3.49
N ALA A 102 8.02 7.35 -3.39
CA ALA A 102 8.39 8.37 -4.36
C ALA A 102 8.94 9.60 -3.64
N THR A 103 9.95 10.22 -4.26
CA THR A 103 10.53 11.49 -3.83
C THR A 103 10.32 12.51 -4.95
N VAL A 104 9.81 13.68 -4.60
CA VAL A 104 9.63 14.82 -5.51
C VAL A 104 10.33 16.02 -4.90
N SER A 105 11.05 16.78 -5.71
CA SER A 105 11.62 18.05 -5.30
C SER A 105 11.23 19.19 -6.24
N ASP A 106 11.26 20.41 -5.70
CA ASP A 106 11.10 21.66 -6.42
C ASP A 106 12.16 22.65 -5.95
N VAL A 107 12.61 23.52 -6.85
CA VAL A 107 13.70 24.46 -6.59
C VAL A 107 13.17 25.88 -6.70
N LEU A 108 13.16 26.59 -5.57
CA LEU A 108 12.81 27.99 -5.48
C LEU A 108 14.06 28.84 -5.65
N GLN A 109 13.98 29.88 -6.47
CA GLN A 109 15.06 30.82 -6.71
C GLN A 109 14.54 32.24 -6.60
N GLY A 110 15.40 33.15 -6.14
CA GLY A 110 15.08 34.57 -6.11
C GLY A 110 16.32 35.44 -5.96
N GLU A 111 16.10 36.74 -6.09
CA GLU A 111 17.16 37.74 -6.04
C GLU A 111 16.64 38.97 -5.29
N VAL A 112 17.44 39.50 -4.37
CA VAL A 112 17.19 40.79 -3.72
C VAL A 112 18.24 41.78 -4.22
N ARG A 113 17.78 42.94 -4.70
CA ARG A 113 18.64 44.02 -5.21
C ARG A 113 18.47 45.27 -4.37
N ARG A 114 19.56 46.04 -4.24
CA ARG A 114 19.59 47.31 -3.53
C ARG A 114 20.63 48.24 -4.15
N ASP A 115 20.19 49.45 -4.43
CA ASP A 115 21.08 50.56 -4.76
C ASP A 115 21.46 51.28 -3.47
N VAL A 116 22.75 51.52 -3.28
CA VAL A 116 23.32 52.16 -2.09
C VAL A 116 23.97 53.46 -2.51
N ASP A 117 23.54 54.57 -1.91
CA ASP A 117 24.10 55.89 -2.14
C ASP A 117 24.46 56.52 -0.79
N ILE A 118 25.75 56.54 -0.48
CA ILE A 118 26.28 56.94 0.82
C ILE A 118 27.19 58.14 0.65
N GLU A 119 26.93 59.19 1.42
CA GLU A 119 27.86 60.29 1.62
C GLU A 119 28.57 60.16 2.97
N THR A 120 29.91 60.11 2.95
CA THR A 120 30.75 59.99 4.15
C THR A 120 31.71 61.14 4.27
N THR A 121 31.91 61.63 5.49
CA THR A 121 32.78 62.75 5.77
C THR A 121 33.89 62.36 6.72
N GLY A 122 35.15 62.58 6.31
CA GLY A 122 36.33 62.41 7.14
C GLY A 122 36.92 63.75 7.57
N SER A 123 37.32 63.85 8.84
CA SER A 123 37.90 65.06 9.43
C SER A 123 39.26 64.74 10.04
N ALA A 124 40.32 65.41 9.56
CA ALA A 124 41.67 65.27 10.11
C ALA A 124 42.55 66.47 9.79
N TYR A 125 43.65 66.65 10.52
CA TYR A 125 44.60 67.74 10.26
C TYR A 125 45.36 67.58 8.93
N SER A 126 45.46 66.37 8.38
CA SER A 126 46.00 66.14 7.04
C SER A 126 44.91 65.73 6.04
N ARG A 127 45.02 66.23 4.80
CA ARG A 127 44.09 65.91 3.70
C ARG A 127 44.08 64.41 3.38
N LYS A 128 45.26 63.76 3.43
CA LYS A 128 45.42 62.32 3.17
C LYS A 128 44.68 61.49 4.22
N GLN A 129 44.79 61.86 5.49
CA GLN A 129 44.12 61.17 6.58
C GLN A 129 42.61 61.41 6.58
N ALA A 130 42.15 62.65 6.33
CA ALA A 130 40.72 62.97 6.22
C ALA A 130 40.06 62.16 5.09
N ARG A 131 40.73 62.02 3.94
CA ARG A 131 40.25 61.21 2.81
C ARG A 131 40.22 59.71 3.15
N ARG A 132 41.25 59.20 3.82
CA ARG A 132 41.31 57.79 4.23
C ARG A 132 40.15 57.44 5.18
N LEU A 133 39.91 58.29 6.19
CA LEU A 133 38.81 58.10 7.14
C LEU A 133 37.44 58.12 6.45
N ALA A 134 37.21 59.05 5.52
CA ALA A 134 35.99 59.09 4.73
C ALA A 134 35.79 57.79 3.92
N HIS A 135 36.83 57.30 3.22
CA HIS A 135 36.75 56.04 2.47
C HIS A 135 36.55 54.80 3.35
N GLU A 136 37.25 54.71 4.49
CA GLU A 136 37.10 53.60 5.43
C GLU A 136 35.67 53.54 5.97
N GLU A 137 35.08 54.69 6.30
CA GLU A 137 33.69 54.79 6.76
C GLU A 137 32.70 54.43 5.64
N GLY A 138 32.90 54.94 4.42
CA GLY A 138 32.06 54.59 3.27
C GLY A 138 32.07 53.08 2.98
N ARG A 139 33.24 52.44 3.04
CA ARG A 139 33.36 50.98 2.89
C ARG A 139 32.65 50.21 3.99
N ARG A 140 32.76 50.66 5.25
CA ARG A 140 32.04 50.04 6.36
C ARG A 140 30.53 50.11 6.16
N GLN A 141 30.01 51.26 5.74
CA GLN A 141 28.58 51.44 5.48
C GLN A 141 28.12 50.58 4.29
N VAL A 142 28.84 50.54 3.16
CA VAL A 142 28.52 49.61 2.05
C VAL A 142 28.52 48.15 2.52
N THR A 143 29.49 47.76 3.36
CA THR A 143 29.56 46.40 3.92
C THR A 143 28.33 46.11 4.80
N ALA A 144 27.94 47.04 5.67
CA ALA A 144 26.73 46.91 6.47
C ALA A 144 25.47 46.79 5.60
N HIS A 145 25.38 47.53 4.49
CA HIS A 145 24.28 47.38 3.53
C HIS A 145 24.28 46.03 2.81
N ALA A 146 25.46 45.48 2.49
CA ALA A 146 25.59 44.14 1.90
C ALA A 146 25.19 43.04 2.89
N GLU A 147 25.54 43.18 4.18
CA GLU A 147 25.10 42.28 5.24
C GLU A 147 23.58 42.34 5.46
N ALA A 148 23.01 43.55 5.48
CA ALA A 148 21.55 43.72 5.54
C ALA A 148 20.85 43.09 4.32
N LEU A 149 21.42 43.25 3.11
CA LEU A 149 20.90 42.62 1.89
C LEU A 149 20.96 41.08 1.98
N ALA A 150 21.98 40.52 2.62
CA ALA A 150 22.07 39.08 2.85
C ALA A 150 20.99 38.60 3.83
N ALA A 151 20.72 39.35 4.90
CA ALA A 151 19.64 39.05 5.83
C ALA A 151 18.25 39.11 5.16
N GLU A 152 18.04 40.10 4.28
CA GLU A 152 16.81 40.21 3.48
C GLU A 152 16.65 39.07 2.48
N ALA A 153 17.73 38.66 1.80
CA ALA A 153 17.70 37.51 0.91
C ALA A 153 17.36 36.22 1.67
N GLU A 154 17.86 36.05 2.89
CA GLU A 154 17.50 34.93 3.76
C GLU A 154 16.05 34.99 4.24
N GLN A 155 15.54 36.17 4.57
CA GLN A 155 14.13 36.36 4.94
C GLN A 155 13.21 36.05 3.74
N ALA A 156 13.53 36.56 2.55
CA ALA A 156 12.80 36.27 1.31
C ALA A 156 12.80 34.77 0.99
N ARG A 157 13.95 34.09 1.22
CA ARG A 157 14.05 32.63 1.09
C ARG A 157 13.09 31.89 2.03
N ARG A 158 12.99 32.33 3.29
CA ARG A 158 12.08 31.72 4.28
C ARG A 158 10.62 31.96 3.95
N GLU A 159 10.27 33.16 3.49
CA GLU A 159 8.92 33.49 3.06
C GLU A 159 8.51 32.67 1.84
N ALA A 160 9.39 32.54 0.84
CA ALA A 160 9.16 31.69 -0.32
C ALA A 160 8.97 30.22 0.07
N LEU A 161 9.75 29.71 1.03
CA LEU A 161 9.56 28.36 1.58
C LEU A 161 8.22 28.20 2.31
N ALA A 162 7.78 29.23 3.04
CA ALA A 162 6.49 29.22 3.75
C ALA A 162 5.29 29.30 2.79
N GLN A 163 5.46 29.97 1.64
CA GLN A 163 4.46 30.07 0.58
C GLN A 163 4.52 28.93 -0.44
N ALA A 164 5.54 28.08 -0.38
CA ALA A 164 5.69 26.96 -1.28
C ALA A 164 4.42 26.09 -1.23
N ASP A 165 3.93 25.68 -2.40
CA ASP A 165 2.79 24.77 -2.51
C ASP A 165 3.21 23.35 -2.14
N VAL A 166 3.45 23.17 -0.84
CA VAL A 166 3.82 21.91 -0.21
C VAL A 166 2.75 20.86 -0.46
N SER A 167 1.48 21.26 -0.42
CA SER A 167 0.34 20.39 -0.65
C SER A 167 0.39 19.76 -2.05
N ARG A 168 0.77 20.53 -3.09
CA ARG A 168 0.96 20.01 -4.44
C ARG A 168 2.12 19.02 -4.54
N LEU A 169 3.25 19.29 -3.88
CA LEU A 169 4.39 18.36 -3.87
C LEU A 169 4.06 17.06 -3.12
N ASP A 170 3.35 17.16 -2.01
CA ASP A 170 2.85 16.02 -1.25
C ASP A 170 1.87 15.18 -2.07
N ALA A 171 0.89 15.83 -2.71
CA ALA A 171 -0.07 15.15 -3.58
C ALA A 171 0.64 14.44 -4.74
N ARG A 172 1.64 15.08 -5.35
CA ARG A 172 2.43 14.48 -6.43
C ARG A 172 3.27 13.30 -5.95
N ALA A 173 3.93 13.40 -4.80
CA ALA A 173 4.70 12.30 -4.23
C ALA A 173 3.78 11.10 -3.92
N ARG A 174 2.59 11.34 -3.34
CA ARG A 174 1.60 10.30 -3.08
C ARG A 174 1.11 9.62 -4.36
N ALA A 175 0.70 10.41 -5.35
CA ALA A 175 0.22 9.88 -6.63
C ALA A 175 1.28 8.99 -7.32
N LEU A 176 2.55 9.38 -7.29
CA LEU A 176 3.65 8.57 -7.83
C LEU A 176 3.87 7.27 -7.03
N ALA A 177 3.84 7.34 -5.69
CA ALA A 177 3.97 6.15 -4.86
C ALA A 177 2.81 5.17 -5.09
N GLU A 178 1.58 5.66 -5.16
CA GLU A 178 0.37 4.87 -5.46
C GLU A 178 0.42 4.25 -6.85
N GLN A 179 0.86 5.01 -7.86
CA GLN A 179 1.07 4.50 -9.21
C GLN A 179 2.13 3.39 -9.26
N GLY A 180 3.21 3.54 -8.50
CA GLY A 180 4.27 2.53 -8.37
C GLY A 180 3.75 1.23 -7.75
N VAL A 181 3.01 1.33 -6.64
CA VAL A 181 2.34 0.17 -6.01
C VAL A 181 1.38 -0.50 -6.99
N ARG A 182 0.50 0.27 -7.65
CA ARG A 182 -0.46 -0.28 -8.62
C ARG A 182 0.23 -1.02 -9.76
N SER A 183 1.30 -0.44 -10.31
CA SER A 183 2.07 -1.05 -11.40
C SER A 183 2.73 -2.37 -10.96
N ARG A 184 3.20 -2.46 -9.70
CA ARG A 184 3.73 -3.71 -9.14
C ARG A 184 2.66 -4.76 -8.92
N ILE A 185 1.49 -4.36 -8.42
CA ILE A 185 0.32 -5.24 -8.27
C ILE A 185 -0.06 -5.80 -9.65
N ASP A 186 -0.26 -4.94 -10.65
CA ASP A 186 -0.66 -5.33 -12.00
C ASP A 186 0.38 -6.28 -12.64
N ALA A 187 1.68 -6.02 -12.43
CA ALA A 187 2.74 -6.88 -12.93
C ALA A 187 2.82 -8.24 -12.20
N ALA A 188 2.47 -8.29 -10.92
CA ALA A 188 2.51 -9.51 -10.12
C ALA A 188 1.26 -10.38 -10.26
N GLN A 189 0.13 -9.79 -10.67
CA GLN A 189 -1.18 -10.44 -10.70
C GLN A 189 -1.18 -11.80 -11.45
N PRO A 190 -0.65 -11.90 -12.69
CA PRO A 190 -0.65 -13.18 -13.40
C PRO A 190 0.17 -14.27 -12.70
N GLY A 191 1.24 -13.87 -12.01
CA GLY A 191 2.07 -14.78 -11.23
C GLY A 191 1.36 -15.30 -9.98
N LEU A 192 0.60 -14.43 -9.31
CA LEU A 192 -0.20 -14.80 -8.14
C LEU A 192 -1.37 -15.70 -8.50
N ASP A 193 -2.04 -15.46 -9.63
CA ASP A 193 -3.13 -16.32 -10.11
C ASP A 193 -2.60 -17.71 -10.48
N ALA A 194 -1.44 -17.79 -11.15
CA ALA A 194 -0.78 -19.06 -11.45
C ALA A 194 -0.28 -19.79 -10.19
N GLU A 195 0.20 -19.04 -9.20
CA GLU A 195 0.57 -19.59 -7.89
C GLU A 195 -0.64 -20.17 -7.16
N ALA A 196 -1.75 -19.43 -7.12
CA ALA A 196 -3.01 -19.89 -6.55
C ALA A 196 -3.54 -21.14 -7.25
N ALA A 197 -3.45 -21.20 -8.58
CA ALA A 197 -3.89 -22.37 -9.36
C ALA A 197 -3.04 -23.61 -9.04
N ARG A 198 -1.71 -23.47 -8.96
CA ARG A 198 -0.82 -24.57 -8.56
C ARG A 198 -1.07 -25.04 -7.14
N HIS A 199 -1.30 -24.12 -6.21
CA HIS A 199 -1.62 -24.47 -4.82
C HIS A 199 -2.97 -25.18 -4.72
N LEU A 200 -3.97 -24.72 -5.48
CA LEU A 200 -5.28 -25.35 -5.52
C LEU A 200 -5.19 -26.79 -6.06
N GLU A 201 -4.45 -27.00 -7.16
CA GLU A 201 -4.24 -28.34 -7.71
C GLU A 201 -3.51 -29.25 -6.71
N GLY A 202 -2.45 -28.76 -6.06
CA GLY A 202 -1.70 -29.53 -5.05
C GLY A 202 -2.49 -29.87 -3.79
N ARG A 203 -3.55 -29.12 -3.47
CA ARG A 203 -4.43 -29.34 -2.31
C ARG A 203 -5.78 -29.92 -2.68
N ARG A 204 -5.99 -30.28 -3.95
CA ARG A 204 -7.28 -30.74 -4.45
C ARG A 204 -7.82 -31.94 -3.66
N ASP A 205 -6.97 -32.92 -3.36
CA ASP A 205 -7.36 -34.12 -2.61
C ASP A 205 -7.78 -33.80 -1.18
N GLU A 206 -7.16 -32.82 -0.53
CA GLU A 206 -7.54 -32.36 0.80
C GLU A 206 -8.94 -31.73 0.80
N TYR A 207 -9.21 -30.89 -0.21
CA TYR A 207 -10.52 -30.27 -0.38
C TYR A 207 -11.59 -31.33 -0.67
N LEU A 208 -11.33 -32.24 -1.61
CA LEU A 208 -12.25 -33.32 -1.95
C LEU A 208 -12.46 -34.29 -0.78
N LEU A 209 -11.43 -34.57 0.03
CA LEU A 209 -11.56 -35.39 1.23
C LEU A 209 -12.58 -34.79 2.21
N ALA A 210 -12.58 -33.47 2.38
CA ALA A 210 -13.53 -32.80 3.27
C ALA A 210 -14.98 -32.95 2.77
N VAL A 211 -15.21 -32.91 1.46
CA VAL A 211 -16.51 -33.20 0.84
C VAL A 211 -16.87 -34.69 0.99
N ASN A 212 -15.92 -35.58 0.70
CA ASN A 212 -16.11 -37.03 0.73
C ASN A 212 -16.46 -37.52 2.14
N ARG A 213 -16.01 -36.84 3.20
CA ARG A 213 -16.45 -37.15 4.57
C ARG A 213 -17.95 -36.94 4.77
N ILE A 214 -18.50 -35.85 4.22
CA ILE A 214 -19.94 -35.59 4.29
C ILE A 214 -20.69 -36.60 3.46
N TYR A 215 -20.19 -36.89 2.26
CA TYR A 215 -20.73 -37.92 1.39
C TYR A 215 -20.79 -39.29 2.09
N ALA A 216 -19.69 -39.70 2.73
CA ALA A 216 -19.59 -40.96 3.44
C ALA A 216 -20.54 -41.02 4.64
N ALA A 217 -20.70 -39.93 5.39
CA ALA A 217 -21.67 -39.85 6.48
C ALA A 217 -23.12 -40.01 5.98
N VAL A 218 -23.46 -39.40 4.84
CA VAL A 218 -24.78 -39.55 4.21
C VAL A 218 -24.99 -40.98 3.73
N LEU A 219 -23.98 -41.61 3.13
CA LEU A 219 -24.05 -43.00 2.69
C LEU A 219 -24.22 -43.97 3.87
N GLU A 220 -23.53 -43.72 4.98
CA GLU A 220 -23.72 -44.47 6.23
C GLU A 220 -25.16 -44.36 6.73
N ASP A 221 -25.73 -43.15 6.76
CA ASP A 221 -27.11 -42.91 7.17
C ASP A 221 -28.11 -43.64 6.24
N VAL A 222 -27.87 -43.64 4.93
CA VAL A 222 -28.69 -44.37 3.95
C VAL A 222 -28.60 -45.88 4.16
N LEU A 223 -27.39 -46.43 4.30
CA LEU A 223 -27.18 -47.87 4.49
C LEU A 223 -27.83 -48.36 5.79
N ARG A 224 -27.70 -47.58 6.87
CA ARG A 224 -28.38 -47.87 8.15
C ARG A 224 -29.89 -47.91 7.98
N MET A 225 -30.48 -46.91 7.32
CA MET A 225 -31.92 -46.88 7.07
C MET A 225 -32.41 -48.09 6.24
N VAL A 226 -31.64 -48.50 5.23
CA VAL A 226 -31.97 -49.68 4.40
C VAL A 226 -31.85 -50.98 5.20
N ALA A 227 -30.84 -51.11 6.03
CA ALA A 227 -30.65 -52.27 6.91
C ALA A 227 -31.79 -52.40 7.92
N GLU A 228 -32.16 -51.31 8.59
CA GLU A 228 -33.28 -51.27 9.55
C GLU A 228 -34.60 -51.70 8.89
N ARG A 229 -34.89 -51.22 7.68
CA ARG A 229 -36.08 -51.63 6.90
C ARG A 229 -36.11 -53.12 6.56
N ARG A 230 -34.95 -53.79 6.56
CA ARG A 230 -34.80 -55.23 6.31
C ARG A 230 -34.65 -56.05 7.58
N GLY A 231 -34.88 -55.46 8.76
CA GLY A 231 -34.74 -56.14 10.04
C GLY A 231 -33.29 -56.43 10.43
N ALA A 232 -32.34 -55.68 9.86
CA ALA A 232 -30.92 -55.81 10.19
C ALA A 232 -30.47 -54.65 11.08
N ALA A 233 -29.75 -54.96 12.17
CA ALA A 233 -29.18 -53.97 13.08
C ALA A 233 -27.68 -53.78 12.83
N LEU A 234 -27.19 -52.55 12.92
CA LEU A 234 -25.75 -52.25 12.82
C LEU A 234 -25.03 -52.81 14.05
N THR A 235 -24.06 -53.70 13.85
CA THR A 235 -23.30 -54.34 14.93
C THR A 235 -21.89 -53.81 15.05
N GLN A 236 -21.26 -53.42 13.94
CA GLN A 236 -19.90 -52.89 13.95
C GLN A 236 -19.75 -51.75 12.94
N ARG A 237 -19.03 -50.71 13.36
CA ARG A 237 -18.55 -49.61 12.51
C ARG A 237 -17.06 -49.44 12.76
N THR A 238 -16.26 -49.62 11.72
CA THR A 238 -14.81 -49.36 11.73
C THR A 238 -14.49 -48.28 10.70
N ASP A 239 -13.55 -47.42 11.04
CA ASP A 239 -13.04 -46.36 10.18
C ASP A 239 -11.51 -46.42 10.27
N ALA A 240 -10.90 -47.05 9.27
CA ALA A 240 -9.47 -47.29 9.21
C ALA A 240 -8.96 -47.10 7.78
N ASP A 241 -7.86 -46.36 7.62
CA ASP A 241 -7.17 -46.15 6.33
C ASP A 241 -8.08 -45.60 5.20
N GLY A 242 -9.09 -44.79 5.55
CA GLY A 242 -10.04 -44.22 4.58
C GLY A 242 -11.13 -45.19 4.12
N VAL A 243 -11.25 -46.35 4.77
CA VAL A 243 -12.31 -47.32 4.56
C VAL A 243 -13.26 -47.28 5.76
N ILE A 244 -14.55 -47.07 5.47
CA ILE A 244 -15.63 -47.21 6.45
C ILE A 244 -16.26 -48.59 6.23
N GLU A 245 -16.11 -49.49 7.20
CA GLU A 245 -16.78 -50.78 7.18
C GLU A 245 -17.99 -50.75 8.12
N LEU A 246 -19.13 -51.22 7.62
CA LEU A 246 -20.38 -51.33 8.35
C LEU A 246 -20.81 -52.79 8.32
N SER A 247 -20.93 -53.40 9.50
CA SER A 247 -21.45 -54.77 9.64
C SER A 247 -22.85 -54.74 10.21
N PHE A 248 -23.75 -55.53 9.62
CA PHE A 248 -25.14 -55.64 10.02
C PHE A 248 -25.47 -57.10 10.32
N GLU A 249 -26.23 -57.34 11.38
CA GLU A 249 -26.75 -58.66 11.73
C GLU A 249 -28.26 -58.68 11.50
N VAL A 250 -28.76 -59.76 10.89
CA VAL A 250 -30.18 -59.96 10.62
C VAL A 250 -30.72 -60.92 11.68
N GLU A 251 -31.77 -60.54 12.40
CA GLU A 251 -32.48 -61.51 13.25
C GLU A 251 -33.07 -62.61 12.35
N ALA A 252 -32.62 -63.85 12.56
CA ALA A 252 -33.03 -65.02 11.80
C ALA A 252 -34.41 -65.55 12.21
#